data_AF-A0A8S3BKW1-F1
#
_entry.id   AF-A0A8S3BKW1-F1
#
_cell.length_a   1.000
_cell.length_b   1.000
_cell.length_c   1.000
_cell.angle_alpha   90.00
_cell.angle_beta   90.00
_cell.angle_gamma   90.00
#
_symmetry.space_group_name_H-M   'P 1'
#
loop_
_entity.id
_entity.type
_entity.pdbx_description
1 polymer ?
#
loop_
_entity_poly.entity_id
_entity_poly.type
_entity_poly.pdbx_seq_one_letter_code
_entity_poly.pdbx_strand_id
1 'polypeptide(L)'
;MVARMKKPRPQTAVHTKAELLFKVSKDISKWYSFENPTTLTSPLKATNEKYDKEKCEKIYREEYDLYQKLYQKDQSSDYQWLQTSLSTTSKDRLAALVTLIRRSPIHGLQELENLVKLLRSSIQCRRDALKIAEILEDVFVNIYLPENRRLFFINQQPNQVTTKQAAALAFVEETVKQLYSNFIDLLQQIAHDPIAQIRIRPISMLERLLSQRPEQEKRLLELIVDKLGDPDSTVASKTLHLLNQLLEKHPGMKHVLVNEIERLLFRQNIRPSAQHYALCCLTAIMFTSQDNDLANKLIKIYFALFRLFSIKENVSSKFFAILLGGVTRAISFAKG
;
A
#
# COMPACT_ATOMS: atom_id res chain seq x y z
N MET A 1 -7.93 -63.58 -53.63
CA MET A 1 -8.00 -62.21 -53.07
C MET A 1 -7.74 -62.29 -51.58
N VAL A 2 -6.51 -61.98 -51.16
CA VAL A 2 -6.01 -62.11 -49.79
C VAL A 2 -6.26 -60.78 -49.07
N ALA A 3 -7.15 -60.76 -48.07
CA ALA A 3 -7.41 -59.58 -47.24
C ALA A 3 -6.51 -59.61 -45.99
N ARG A 4 -5.52 -58.72 -45.98
CA ARG A 4 -4.48 -58.57 -44.97
C ARG A 4 -5.04 -57.94 -43.68
N MET A 5 -4.85 -58.63 -42.56
CA MET A 5 -5.08 -58.14 -41.20
C MET A 5 -4.24 -56.88 -40.91
N LYS A 6 -4.89 -55.80 -40.43
CA LYS A 6 -4.22 -54.59 -39.91
C LYS A 6 -3.75 -54.83 -38.47
N LYS A 7 -2.45 -54.72 -38.23
CA LYS A 7 -1.82 -54.67 -36.90
C LYS A 7 -2.30 -53.43 -36.11
N PRO A 8 -2.54 -53.53 -34.79
CA PRO A 8 -2.73 -52.37 -33.94
C PRO A 8 -1.39 -51.65 -33.72
N ARG A 9 -1.37 -50.33 -33.87
CA ARG A 9 -0.22 -49.46 -33.55
C ARG A 9 -0.21 -49.10 -32.06
N PRO A 10 0.98 -48.87 -31.49
CA PRO A 10 1.21 -48.92 -30.04
C PRO A 10 0.75 -47.67 -29.30
N GLN A 11 0.52 -47.91 -28.00
CA GLN A 11 0.25 -46.97 -26.91
C GLN A 11 1.09 -45.68 -27.03
N THR A 12 0.43 -44.53 -27.13
CA THR A 12 1.07 -43.23 -26.89
C THR A 12 1.00 -42.92 -25.41
N ALA A 13 2.19 -42.88 -24.82
CA ALA A 13 2.47 -42.50 -23.44
C ALA A 13 1.69 -41.26 -22.98
N VAL A 14 1.08 -41.38 -21.81
CA VAL A 14 0.56 -40.26 -21.02
C VAL A 14 1.76 -39.41 -20.61
N HIS A 15 2.08 -38.38 -21.41
CA HIS A 15 2.93 -37.30 -20.94
C HIS A 15 2.14 -36.53 -19.89
N THR A 16 2.46 -36.76 -18.62
CA THR A 16 2.12 -35.88 -17.50
C THR A 16 2.68 -34.50 -17.82
N LYS A 17 1.87 -33.63 -18.46
CA LYS A 17 2.18 -32.21 -18.56
C LYS A 17 2.23 -31.68 -17.12
N ALA A 18 3.37 -31.16 -16.71
CA ALA A 18 3.44 -30.34 -15.51
C ALA A 18 2.56 -29.12 -15.75
N GLU A 19 1.34 -29.14 -15.22
CA GLU A 19 0.42 -28.02 -15.30
C GLU A 19 0.82 -26.97 -14.26
N LEU A 20 0.89 -25.71 -14.68
CA LEU A 20 1.05 -24.59 -13.76
C LEU A 20 -0.09 -24.59 -12.75
N LEU A 21 0.24 -24.35 -11.48
CA LEU A 21 -0.75 -24.17 -10.42
C LEU A 21 -1.63 -22.96 -10.69
N PHE A 22 -1.12 -21.96 -11.43
CA PHE A 22 -1.86 -20.79 -11.87
C PHE A 22 -1.87 -20.68 -13.40
N LYS A 23 -3.06 -20.74 -14.01
CA LYS A 23 -3.20 -20.56 -15.47
C LYS A 23 -2.99 -19.10 -15.84
N VAL A 24 -2.01 -18.84 -16.69
CA VAL A 24 -1.73 -17.53 -17.31
C VAL A 24 -2.75 -17.30 -18.42
N SER A 25 -3.95 -16.85 -18.06
CA SER A 25 -5.00 -16.48 -19.03
C SER A 25 -4.98 -14.98 -19.30
N LYS A 26 -5.53 -14.55 -20.45
CA LYS A 26 -5.70 -13.12 -20.81
C LYS A 26 -6.68 -12.39 -19.88
N ASP A 27 -7.61 -13.11 -19.26
CA ASP A 27 -8.49 -12.62 -18.20
C ASP A 27 -8.01 -13.14 -16.84
N ILE A 28 -7.03 -12.43 -16.26
CA ILE A 28 -6.53 -12.73 -14.92
C ILE A 28 -7.59 -12.23 -13.95
N SER A 29 -8.38 -13.14 -13.39
CA SER A 29 -9.01 -12.87 -12.10
C SER A 29 -7.90 -12.42 -11.16
N LYS A 30 -8.01 -11.20 -10.61
CA LYS A 30 -7.04 -10.58 -9.70
C LYS A 30 -6.43 -11.65 -8.79
N TRP A 31 -5.12 -11.64 -8.56
CA TRP A 31 -4.44 -12.77 -7.89
C TRP A 31 -4.99 -13.12 -6.51
N TYR A 32 -5.60 -12.14 -5.83
CA TYR A 32 -6.31 -12.28 -4.56
C TYR A 32 -7.74 -12.85 -4.66
N SER A 33 -8.23 -13.14 -5.88
CA SER A 33 -9.52 -13.78 -6.17
C SER A 33 -9.40 -15.30 -6.32
N PHE A 34 -8.19 -15.84 -6.47
CA PHE A 34 -7.96 -17.29 -6.34
C PHE A 34 -8.11 -17.65 -4.85
N GLU A 35 -9.33 -17.99 -4.46
CA GLU A 35 -9.77 -18.50 -3.15
C GLU A 35 -8.86 -18.18 -1.95
N ASN A 36 -9.12 -17.04 -1.32
CA ASN A 36 -9.25 -17.08 0.14
C ASN A 36 -10.76 -17.13 0.42
N PRO A 37 -11.32 -18.28 0.85
CA PRO A 37 -12.75 -18.38 1.13
C PRO A 37 -13.03 -17.58 2.41
N THR A 38 -13.27 -16.28 2.27
CA THR A 38 -13.89 -15.49 3.35
C THR A 38 -15.37 -15.88 3.52
N THR A 39 -15.89 -16.77 2.67
CA THR A 39 -17.25 -17.32 2.72
C THR A 39 -17.22 -18.84 2.97
N LEU A 40 -16.72 -19.28 4.11
CA LEU A 40 -17.11 -20.56 4.68
C LEU A 40 -17.36 -20.36 6.18
N THR A 41 -18.61 -20.05 6.49
CA THR A 41 -19.24 -20.32 7.80
C THR A 41 -19.20 -21.82 8.07
N SER A 42 -18.06 -22.33 8.53
CA SER A 42 -17.98 -23.62 9.21
C SER A 42 -16.64 -23.73 9.94
N PRO A 43 -16.61 -24.15 11.21
CA PRO A 43 -15.37 -24.34 11.94
C PRO A 43 -14.75 -25.64 11.45
N LEU A 44 -13.86 -25.55 10.45
CA LEU A 44 -13.11 -26.71 9.96
C LEU A 44 -11.83 -26.89 10.77
N LYS A 45 -11.63 -28.14 11.18
CA LYS A 45 -10.71 -28.61 12.22
C LYS A 45 -9.28 -28.12 12.00
N ALA A 46 -8.74 -27.51 13.04
CA ALA A 46 -7.34 -27.12 13.13
C ALA A 46 -6.42 -28.37 13.12
N THR A 47 -5.91 -28.75 11.96
CA THR A 47 -4.70 -29.57 11.83
C THR A 47 -3.50 -28.64 11.92
N ASN A 48 -2.89 -28.55 13.10
CA ASN A 48 -1.71 -27.72 13.42
C ASN A 48 -0.45 -28.08 12.60
N GLU A 49 -0.48 -27.91 11.29
CA GLU A 49 0.72 -27.80 10.46
C GLU A 49 0.91 -26.31 10.17
N LYS A 50 1.63 -25.66 11.09
CA LYS A 50 2.19 -24.34 10.86
C LYS A 50 3.16 -24.49 9.69
N TYR A 51 2.79 -24.03 8.50
CA TYR A 51 3.71 -24.08 7.37
C TYR A 51 4.92 -23.19 7.67
N ASP A 52 6.09 -23.80 7.79
CA ASP A 52 7.35 -23.09 7.87
C ASP A 52 7.53 -22.25 6.61
N LYS A 53 7.90 -20.98 6.77
CA LYS A 53 8.13 -20.02 5.67
C LYS A 53 8.99 -20.60 4.54
N GLU A 54 9.98 -21.43 4.89
CA GLU A 54 10.87 -22.11 3.95
C GLU A 54 10.16 -23.12 3.03
N LYS A 55 9.10 -23.78 3.51
CA LYS A 55 8.32 -24.73 2.70
C LYS A 55 7.48 -24.00 1.67
N CYS A 56 6.84 -22.88 2.06
CA CYS A 56 6.08 -22.04 1.15
C CYS A 56 6.97 -21.42 0.07
N GLU A 57 8.18 -20.99 0.45
CA GLU A 57 9.17 -20.48 -0.50
C GLU A 57 9.60 -21.54 -1.52
N LYS A 58 9.86 -22.79 -1.08
CA LYS A 58 10.22 -23.89 -1.99
C LYS A 58 9.12 -24.18 -3.00
N ILE A 59 7.87 -24.27 -2.55
CA ILE A 59 6.71 -24.50 -3.43
C ILE A 59 6.58 -23.37 -4.46
N TYR A 60 6.75 -22.11 -4.03
CA TYR A 60 6.71 -20.98 -4.94
C TYR A 60 7.87 -20.99 -5.95
N ARG A 61 9.09 -21.33 -5.52
CA ARG A 61 10.26 -21.41 -6.41
C ARG A 61 10.10 -22.48 -7.48
N GLU A 62 9.59 -23.66 -7.12
CA GLU A 62 9.29 -24.73 -8.07
C GLU A 62 8.29 -24.27 -9.14
N GLU A 63 7.22 -23.59 -8.72
CA GLU A 63 6.23 -23.02 -9.63
C GLU A 63 6.83 -21.92 -10.54
N TYR A 64 7.67 -21.06 -9.97
CA TYR A 64 8.35 -20.00 -10.72
C TYR A 64 9.32 -20.56 -11.77
N ASP A 65 10.09 -21.59 -11.43
CA ASP A 65 11.01 -22.26 -12.37
C ASP A 65 10.26 -22.94 -13.52
N LEU A 66 9.10 -23.53 -13.24
CA LEU A 66 8.21 -24.08 -14.27
C LEU A 66 7.69 -22.97 -15.18
N TYR A 67 7.25 -21.85 -14.61
CA TYR A 67 6.82 -20.68 -15.38
C TYR A 67 7.93 -20.15 -16.28
N GLN A 68 9.15 -19.96 -15.76
CA GLN A 68 10.29 -19.51 -16.57
C GLN A 68 10.59 -20.45 -17.74
N LYS A 69 10.57 -21.78 -17.50
CA LYS A 69 10.80 -22.78 -18.56
C LYS A 69 9.73 -22.75 -19.65
N LEU A 70 8.48 -22.47 -19.28
CA LEU A 70 7.39 -22.32 -20.25
C LEU A 70 7.51 -20.99 -21.00
N TYR A 71 7.87 -19.92 -20.29
CA TYR A 71 8.05 -18.60 -20.84
C TYR A 71 9.21 -18.53 -21.86
N GLN A 72 10.33 -19.22 -21.60
CA GLN A 72 11.45 -19.34 -22.54
C GLN A 72 11.12 -20.13 -23.82
N LYS A 73 10.14 -21.04 -23.74
CA LYS A 73 9.67 -21.78 -24.93
C LYS A 73 8.75 -20.93 -25.81
N ASP A 74 8.22 -19.85 -25.28
CA ASP A 74 7.29 -18.95 -25.96
C ASP A 74 8.09 -17.96 -26.84
N GLN A 75 8.44 -18.33 -28.07
CA GLN A 75 9.20 -17.49 -29.02
C GLN A 75 8.35 -16.38 -29.68
N SER A 76 7.36 -15.85 -28.98
CA SER A 76 6.51 -14.78 -29.48
C SER A 76 7.31 -13.49 -29.75
N SER A 77 6.83 -12.65 -30.68
CA SER A 77 7.35 -11.30 -30.90
C SER A 77 7.35 -10.47 -29.61
N ASP A 78 6.33 -10.68 -28.77
CA ASP A 78 6.17 -10.01 -27.47
C ASP A 78 7.27 -10.42 -26.49
N TYR A 79 7.66 -11.69 -26.48
CA TYR A 79 8.79 -12.19 -25.67
C TYR A 79 10.10 -11.54 -26.10
N GLN A 80 10.37 -11.49 -27.42
CA GLN A 80 11.58 -10.86 -27.95
C GLN A 80 11.62 -9.36 -27.60
N TRP A 81 10.50 -8.65 -27.76
CA TRP A 81 10.41 -7.25 -27.35
C TRP A 81 10.67 -7.07 -25.85
N LEU A 82 10.11 -7.92 -24.98
CA LEU A 82 10.33 -7.88 -23.54
C LEU A 82 11.81 -8.12 -23.18
N GLN A 83 12.47 -9.09 -23.81
CA GLN A 83 13.89 -9.36 -23.58
C GLN A 83 14.80 -8.19 -24.02
N THR A 84 14.53 -7.63 -25.19
CA THR A 84 15.27 -6.45 -25.67
C THR A 84 15.01 -5.26 -24.74
N SER A 85 13.75 -5.00 -24.38
CA SER A 85 13.37 -3.84 -23.56
C SER A 85 13.90 -3.89 -22.13
N LEU A 86 14.08 -5.09 -21.55
CA LEU A 86 14.72 -5.25 -20.24
C LEU A 86 16.21 -4.84 -20.25
N SER A 87 16.87 -4.96 -21.40
CA SER A 87 18.31 -4.72 -21.57
C SER A 87 18.63 -3.32 -22.09
N THR A 88 17.62 -2.56 -22.52
CA THR A 88 17.78 -1.24 -23.12
C THR A 88 17.51 -0.12 -22.10
N THR A 89 16.92 0.99 -22.54
CA THR A 89 16.72 2.23 -21.78
C THR A 89 16.01 2.01 -20.46
N SER A 90 16.31 2.84 -19.44
CA SER A 90 15.60 2.82 -18.15
C SER A 90 14.07 2.93 -18.29
N LYS A 91 13.56 3.70 -19.25
CA LYS A 91 12.12 3.82 -19.53
C LYS A 91 11.53 2.54 -20.10
N ASP A 92 12.18 1.96 -21.12
CA ASP A 92 11.72 0.73 -21.78
C ASP A 92 11.79 -0.45 -20.80
N ARG A 93 12.83 -0.47 -19.96
CA ARG A 93 12.96 -1.42 -18.86
C ARG A 93 11.82 -1.31 -17.86
N LEU A 94 11.42 -0.10 -17.46
CA LEU A 94 10.28 0.09 -16.55
C LEU A 94 8.97 -0.38 -17.20
N ALA A 95 8.73 -0.04 -18.47
CA ALA A 95 7.54 -0.48 -19.20
C ALA A 95 7.48 -2.01 -19.35
N ALA A 96 8.62 -2.64 -19.65
CA ALA A 96 8.74 -4.10 -19.74
C ALA A 96 8.43 -4.77 -18.40
N LEU A 97 8.99 -4.27 -17.28
CA LEU A 97 8.73 -4.79 -15.93
C LEU A 97 7.24 -4.69 -15.57
N VAL A 98 6.59 -3.55 -15.81
CA VAL A 98 5.16 -3.37 -15.56
C VAL A 98 4.33 -4.33 -16.41
N THR A 99 4.72 -4.55 -17.67
CA THR A 99 4.02 -5.47 -18.58
C THR A 99 4.11 -6.92 -18.12
N LEU A 100 5.28 -7.36 -17.64
CA LEU A 100 5.48 -8.69 -17.05
C LEU A 100 4.60 -8.91 -15.82
N ILE A 101 4.58 -7.92 -14.93
CA ILE A 101 3.73 -7.94 -13.72
C ILE A 101 2.25 -8.02 -14.10
N ARG A 102 1.81 -7.24 -15.09
CA ARG A 102 0.41 -7.27 -15.57
C ARG A 102 0.04 -8.60 -16.21
N ARG A 103 0.97 -9.28 -16.89
CA ARG A 103 0.73 -10.60 -17.52
C ARG A 103 0.63 -11.72 -16.49
N SER A 104 1.38 -11.64 -15.39
CA SER A 104 1.30 -12.62 -14.31
C SER A 104 1.70 -11.99 -12.97
N PRO A 105 0.75 -11.51 -12.16
CA PRO A 105 1.06 -10.84 -10.89
C PRO A 105 1.73 -11.78 -9.88
N ILE A 106 1.38 -13.08 -9.92
CA ILE A 106 1.91 -14.11 -9.02
C ILE A 106 3.38 -14.39 -9.32
N HIS A 107 3.74 -14.57 -10.60
CA HIS A 107 5.12 -14.83 -11.00
C HIS A 107 5.95 -13.53 -11.08
N GLY A 108 5.31 -12.37 -11.14
CA GLY A 108 5.91 -11.04 -11.26
C GLY A 108 6.62 -10.51 -10.01
N LEU A 109 6.81 -11.33 -8.97
CA LEU A 109 7.40 -10.86 -7.71
C LEU A 109 8.86 -10.43 -7.85
N GLN A 110 9.65 -11.10 -8.69
CA GLN A 110 11.04 -10.72 -8.92
C GLN A 110 11.13 -9.38 -9.65
N GLU A 111 10.22 -9.15 -10.60
CA GLU A 111 10.10 -7.89 -11.33
C GLU A 111 9.67 -6.75 -10.40
N LEU A 112 8.74 -7.01 -9.47
CA LEU A 112 8.36 -6.05 -8.44
C LEU A 112 9.54 -5.71 -7.52
N GLU A 113 10.28 -6.72 -7.06
CA GLU A 113 11.48 -6.53 -6.25
C GLU A 113 12.54 -5.71 -7.02
N ASN A 114 12.70 -5.97 -8.32
CA ASN A 114 13.58 -5.20 -9.19
C ASN A 114 13.14 -3.74 -9.32
N LEU A 115 11.83 -3.46 -9.43
CA LEU A 115 11.32 -2.08 -9.45
C LEU A 115 11.62 -1.35 -8.12
N VAL A 116 11.43 -2.00 -6.98
CA VAL A 116 11.77 -1.43 -5.67
C VAL A 116 13.28 -1.18 -5.54
N LYS A 117 14.12 -2.11 -6.01
CA LYS A 117 15.59 -1.91 -6.07
C LYS A 117 15.98 -0.75 -6.99
N LEU A 118 15.33 -0.62 -8.15
CA LEU A 118 15.55 0.50 -9.07
C LEU A 118 15.18 1.83 -8.41
N LEU A 119 14.04 1.91 -7.71
CA LEU A 119 13.68 3.10 -6.94
C LEU A 119 14.76 3.43 -5.92
N ARG A 120 15.19 2.45 -5.12
CA ARG A 120 16.25 2.63 -4.11
C ARG A 120 17.55 3.17 -4.70
N SER A 121 17.97 2.64 -5.86
CA SER A 121 19.19 3.07 -6.54
C SER A 121 19.08 4.46 -7.18
N SER A 122 17.87 4.88 -7.54
CA SER A 122 17.60 6.12 -8.28
C SER A 122 17.17 7.29 -7.39
N ILE A 123 17.15 7.14 -6.06
CA ILE A 123 16.78 8.21 -5.11
C ILE A 123 17.57 9.50 -5.38
N GLN A 124 18.86 9.38 -5.71
CA GLN A 124 19.71 10.54 -6.01
C GLN A 124 19.25 11.30 -7.27
N CYS A 125 18.67 10.59 -8.23
CA CYS A 125 18.09 11.13 -9.45
C CYS A 125 16.60 11.42 -9.24
N ARG A 126 16.29 12.50 -8.52
CA ARG A 126 14.93 12.93 -8.14
C ARG A 126 13.85 12.74 -9.21
N ARG A 127 14.12 13.15 -10.45
CA ARG A 127 13.14 13.04 -11.56
C ARG A 127 12.78 11.59 -11.85
N ASP A 128 13.76 10.70 -11.82
CA ASP A 128 13.56 9.29 -12.11
C ASP A 128 12.99 8.55 -10.90
N ALA A 129 13.44 8.89 -9.68
CA ALA A 129 12.85 8.39 -8.44
C ALA A 129 11.34 8.68 -8.37
N LEU A 130 10.92 9.92 -8.67
CA LEU A 130 9.49 10.28 -8.67
C LEU A 130 8.68 9.50 -9.70
N LYS A 131 9.18 9.32 -10.92
CA LYS A 131 8.48 8.53 -11.94
C LYS A 131 8.37 7.06 -11.55
N ILE A 132 9.45 6.48 -11.04
CA ILE A 132 9.45 5.09 -10.61
C ILE A 132 8.49 4.90 -9.44
N ALA A 133 8.44 5.87 -8.51
CA ALA A 133 7.49 5.88 -7.41
C ALA A 133 6.03 5.96 -7.90
N GLU A 134 5.72 6.80 -8.88
CA GLU A 134 4.38 6.88 -9.50
C GLU A 134 3.98 5.55 -10.16
N ILE A 135 4.91 4.89 -10.86
CA ILE A 135 4.68 3.58 -11.49
C ILE A 135 4.47 2.51 -10.42
N LEU A 136 5.29 2.50 -9.36
CA LEU A 136 5.14 1.55 -8.26
C LEU A 136 3.80 1.74 -7.54
N GLU A 137 3.36 2.97 -7.32
CA GLU A 137 2.04 3.27 -6.78
C GLU A 137 0.93 2.68 -7.65
N ASP A 138 0.97 2.91 -8.97
CA ASP A 138 0.00 2.33 -9.93
C ASP A 138 -0.04 0.80 -9.82
N VAL A 139 1.13 0.17 -9.83
CA VAL A 139 1.27 -1.29 -9.72
C VAL A 139 0.73 -1.82 -8.39
N PHE A 140 1.04 -1.17 -7.28
CA PHE A 140 0.53 -1.57 -5.97
C PHE A 140 -0.98 -1.41 -5.89
N VAL A 141 -1.53 -0.26 -6.27
CA VAL A 141 -2.96 0.03 -6.14
C VAL A 141 -3.80 -0.84 -7.08
N ASN A 142 -3.38 -0.99 -8.34
CA ASN A 142 -4.21 -1.63 -9.37
C ASN A 142 -4.00 -3.14 -9.49
N ILE A 143 -2.84 -3.66 -9.11
CA ILE A 143 -2.47 -5.07 -9.32
C ILE A 143 -2.37 -5.82 -8.00
N TYR A 144 -1.59 -5.30 -7.05
CA TYR A 144 -1.19 -6.08 -5.88
C TYR A 144 -2.11 -5.93 -4.67
N LEU A 145 -2.52 -4.72 -4.31
CA LEU A 145 -3.34 -4.49 -3.13
C LEU A 145 -4.78 -5.00 -3.39
N PRO A 146 -5.39 -5.74 -2.45
CA PRO A 146 -6.82 -6.08 -2.51
C PRO A 146 -7.72 -4.89 -2.14
N GLU A 147 -8.96 -4.87 -2.62
CA GLU A 147 -9.93 -3.77 -2.34
C GLU A 147 -10.56 -3.93 -0.96
N ASN A 148 -10.87 -5.19 -0.61
CA ASN A 148 -11.76 -5.52 0.51
C ASN A 148 -11.00 -6.08 1.72
N ARG A 149 -9.67 -6.22 1.65
CA ARG A 149 -8.88 -6.81 2.73
C ARG A 149 -7.46 -6.26 2.79
N ARG A 150 -6.90 -6.27 4.00
CA ARG A 150 -5.47 -6.03 4.25
C ARG A 150 -4.65 -7.28 3.92
N LEU A 151 -3.37 -7.09 3.66
CA LEU A 151 -2.43 -8.20 3.46
C LEU A 151 -2.09 -8.84 4.81
N PHE A 152 -1.97 -10.17 4.84
CA PHE A 152 -1.57 -10.94 6.01
C PHE A 152 -0.11 -11.38 5.89
N PHE A 153 0.58 -11.42 7.03
CA PHE A 153 1.81 -12.20 7.12
C PHE A 153 1.47 -13.69 7.15
N ILE A 154 2.39 -14.58 6.75
CA ILE A 154 2.16 -16.04 6.80
C ILE A 154 1.70 -16.48 8.20
N ASN A 155 2.27 -15.87 9.25
CA ASN A 155 1.93 -16.15 10.65
C ASN A 155 0.53 -15.67 11.10
N GLN A 156 -0.15 -14.85 10.29
CA GLN A 156 -1.44 -14.22 10.61
C GLN A 156 -2.57 -14.71 9.70
N GLN A 157 -2.32 -15.70 8.85
CA GLN A 157 -3.34 -16.19 7.94
C GLN A 157 -4.43 -16.96 8.71
N PRO A 158 -5.72 -16.66 8.46
CA PRO A 158 -6.84 -17.24 9.20
C PRO A 158 -7.09 -18.72 8.88
N ASN A 159 -6.69 -19.17 7.68
CA ASN A 159 -6.83 -20.55 7.27
C ASN A 159 -5.47 -21.25 7.32
N GLN A 160 -5.45 -22.43 7.92
CA GLN A 160 -4.36 -23.36 7.72
C GLN A 160 -4.29 -23.66 6.21
N VAL A 161 -3.09 -23.52 5.68
CA VAL A 161 -2.77 -23.61 4.27
C VAL A 161 -2.98 -25.05 3.80
N THR A 162 -4.21 -25.48 3.52
CA THR A 162 -4.49 -26.91 3.23
C THR A 162 -3.99 -27.38 1.87
N THR A 163 -3.65 -26.46 0.96
CA THR A 163 -3.32 -26.74 -0.44
C THR A 163 -1.99 -26.11 -0.84
N LYS A 164 -1.20 -26.78 -1.70
CA LYS A 164 0.06 -26.23 -2.27
C LYS A 164 -0.14 -24.84 -2.91
N GLN A 165 -1.29 -24.60 -3.54
CA GLN A 165 -1.69 -23.30 -4.09
C GLN A 165 -1.82 -22.22 -3.01
N ALA A 166 -2.50 -22.52 -1.91
CA ALA A 166 -2.63 -21.60 -0.78
C ALA A 166 -1.24 -21.28 -0.17
N ALA A 167 -0.31 -22.24 -0.17
CA ALA A 167 1.04 -22.04 0.36
C ALA A 167 1.85 -21.06 -0.51
N ALA A 168 1.76 -21.21 -1.83
CA ALA A 168 2.37 -20.29 -2.77
C ALA A 168 1.75 -18.88 -2.65
N LEU A 169 0.42 -18.77 -2.55
CA LEU A 169 -0.26 -17.47 -2.37
C LEU A 169 0.10 -16.79 -1.04
N ALA A 170 0.25 -17.56 0.03
CA ALA A 170 0.69 -17.05 1.33
C ALA A 170 2.10 -16.44 1.26
N PHE A 171 3.01 -17.11 0.56
CA PHE A 171 4.36 -16.58 0.32
C PHE A 171 4.31 -15.29 -0.49
N VAL A 172 3.55 -15.30 -1.60
CA VAL A 172 3.35 -14.11 -2.45
C VAL A 172 2.82 -12.94 -1.63
N GLU A 173 1.80 -13.18 -0.80
CA GLU A 173 1.17 -12.15 0.02
C GLU A 173 2.15 -11.53 1.04
N GLU A 174 2.95 -12.34 1.71
CA GLU A 174 3.97 -11.85 2.64
C GLU A 174 5.07 -11.06 1.91
N THR A 175 5.55 -11.55 0.76
CA THR A 175 6.55 -10.84 -0.04
C THR A 175 6.04 -9.50 -0.52
N VAL A 176 4.81 -9.43 -1.04
CA VAL A 176 4.17 -8.17 -1.45
C VAL A 176 4.07 -7.21 -0.26
N LYS A 177 3.68 -7.70 0.92
CA LYS A 177 3.59 -6.87 2.14
C LYS A 177 4.95 -6.31 2.57
N GLN A 178 6.02 -7.10 2.47
CA GLN A 178 7.39 -6.66 2.75
C GLN A 178 7.85 -5.61 1.73
N LEU A 179 7.62 -5.85 0.44
CA LEU A 179 7.97 -4.91 -0.63
C LEU A 179 7.20 -3.59 -0.52
N TYR A 180 5.92 -3.65 -0.16
CA TYR A 180 5.11 -2.45 0.09
C TYR A 180 5.63 -1.65 1.29
N SER A 181 6.03 -2.34 2.37
CA SER A 181 6.65 -1.70 3.54
C SER A 181 7.93 -0.96 3.15
N ASN A 182 8.80 -1.61 2.36
CA ASN A 182 10.03 -1.02 1.85
C ASN A 182 9.73 0.16 0.92
N PHE A 183 8.69 0.07 0.09
CA PHE A 183 8.26 1.18 -0.76
C PHE A 183 7.84 2.41 0.04
N ILE A 184 7.08 2.23 1.12
CA ILE A 184 6.71 3.33 2.04
C ILE A 184 7.97 3.96 2.65
N ASP A 185 8.96 3.17 3.06
CA ASP A 185 10.24 3.68 3.56
C ASP A 185 10.99 4.53 2.54
N LEU A 186 11.00 4.11 1.28
CA LEU A 186 11.61 4.87 0.18
C LEU A 186 10.83 6.16 -0.10
N LEU A 187 9.49 6.13 -0.09
CA LEU A 187 8.66 7.33 -0.22
C LEU A 187 8.91 8.31 0.93
N GLN A 188 9.06 7.82 2.16
CA GLN A 188 9.42 8.64 3.31
C GLN A 188 10.76 9.34 3.08
N GLN A 189 11.78 8.64 2.56
CA GLN A 189 13.08 9.25 2.24
C GLN A 189 12.93 10.36 1.19
N ILE A 190 12.16 10.15 0.13
CA ILE A 190 11.90 11.17 -0.90
C ILE A 190 11.12 12.36 -0.30
N ALA A 191 10.20 12.11 0.63
CA ALA A 191 9.45 13.16 1.34
C ALA A 191 10.31 14.00 2.32
N HIS A 192 11.57 13.63 2.54
CA HIS A 192 12.55 14.39 3.31
C HIS A 192 13.60 15.11 2.43
N ASP A 193 13.43 15.12 1.11
CA ASP A 193 14.35 15.84 0.20
C ASP A 193 14.44 17.34 0.57
N PRO A 194 15.63 17.98 0.48
CA PRO A 194 15.79 19.40 0.79
C PRO A 194 14.89 20.32 -0.05
N ILE A 195 14.50 19.91 -1.26
CA ILE A 195 13.71 20.72 -2.19
C ILE A 195 12.20 20.53 -1.92
N ALA A 196 11.53 21.62 -1.55
CA ALA A 196 10.11 21.61 -1.18
C ALA A 196 9.18 21.07 -2.27
N GLN A 197 9.39 21.47 -3.52
CA GLN A 197 8.57 21.02 -4.66
C GLN A 197 8.62 19.50 -4.87
N ILE A 198 9.74 18.86 -4.50
CA ILE A 198 9.93 17.42 -4.63
C ILE A 198 9.17 16.70 -3.53
N ARG A 199 9.13 17.25 -2.31
CA ARG A 199 8.39 16.69 -1.17
C ARG A 199 6.88 16.64 -1.37
N ILE A 200 6.31 17.55 -2.16
CA ILE A 200 4.85 17.59 -2.42
C ILE A 200 4.33 16.32 -3.11
N ARG A 201 5.12 15.79 -4.06
CA ARG A 201 4.75 14.62 -4.85
C ARG A 201 4.56 13.35 -4.01
N PRO A 202 5.54 12.88 -3.20
CA PRO A 202 5.36 11.71 -2.36
C PRO A 202 4.25 11.89 -1.32
N ILE A 203 4.01 13.11 -0.81
CA ILE A 203 2.87 13.37 0.10
C ILE A 203 1.54 13.10 -0.60
N SER A 204 1.42 13.53 -1.86
CA SER A 204 0.22 13.27 -2.66
C SER A 204 0.08 11.77 -2.96
N MET A 205 1.19 11.05 -3.17
CA MET A 205 1.17 9.58 -3.34
C MET A 205 0.71 8.88 -2.05
N LEU A 206 1.21 9.31 -0.88
CA LEU A 206 0.82 8.76 0.42
C LEU A 206 -0.68 8.97 0.70
N GLU A 207 -1.23 10.16 0.41
CA GLU A 207 -2.69 10.39 0.56
C GLU A 207 -3.49 9.51 -0.41
N ARG A 208 -3.04 9.36 -1.67
CA ARG A 208 -3.72 8.48 -2.63
C ARG A 208 -3.69 7.02 -2.19
N LEU A 209 -2.56 6.53 -1.70
CA LEU A 209 -2.44 5.19 -1.13
C LEU A 209 -3.42 5.02 0.04
N LEU A 210 -3.43 5.96 0.99
CA LEU A 210 -4.33 5.93 2.14
C LEU A 210 -5.81 5.99 1.74
N SER A 211 -6.15 6.84 0.76
CA SER A 211 -7.51 7.05 0.28
C SER A 211 -8.05 5.89 -0.55
N GLN A 212 -7.20 5.19 -1.31
CA GLN A 212 -7.63 4.12 -2.21
C GLN A 212 -7.48 2.75 -1.56
N ARG A 213 -6.33 2.47 -0.94
CA ARG A 213 -5.94 1.17 -0.40
C ARG A 213 -5.22 1.33 0.95
N PRO A 214 -5.94 1.40 2.09
CA PRO A 214 -5.37 1.69 3.41
C PRO A 214 -4.60 0.49 4.02
N GLU A 215 -3.63 -0.05 3.29
CA GLU A 215 -2.64 -0.99 3.81
C GLU A 215 -1.60 -0.20 4.63
N GLN A 216 -1.30 -0.65 5.85
CA GLN A 216 -0.50 0.13 6.81
C GLN A 216 -1.06 1.53 7.12
N GLU A 217 -2.39 1.67 7.19
CA GLU A 217 -3.13 2.92 7.43
C GLU A 217 -2.47 3.83 8.48
N LYS A 218 -2.17 3.30 9.67
CA LYS A 218 -1.55 4.05 10.76
C LYS A 218 -0.23 4.69 10.34
N ARG A 219 0.64 3.92 9.66
CA ARG A 219 1.95 4.37 9.22
C ARG A 219 1.83 5.45 8.13
N LEU A 220 0.95 5.24 7.15
CA LEU A 220 0.69 6.24 6.10
C LEU A 220 0.20 7.56 6.71
N LEU A 221 -0.73 7.48 7.65
CA LEU A 221 -1.27 8.65 8.34
C LEU A 221 -0.21 9.36 9.19
N GLU A 222 0.58 8.63 9.96
CA GLU A 222 1.73 9.16 10.73
C GLU A 222 2.67 9.95 9.80
N LEU A 223 3.02 9.40 8.64
CA LEU A 223 3.89 10.06 7.67
C LEU A 223 3.28 11.33 7.08
N ILE A 224 1.99 11.33 6.74
CA ILE A 224 1.31 12.53 6.19
C ILE A 224 1.19 13.61 7.27
N VAL A 225 0.77 13.24 8.48
CA VAL A 225 0.57 14.17 9.60
C VAL A 225 1.89 14.80 10.02
N ASP A 226 3.01 14.07 10.02
CA ASP A 226 4.34 14.62 10.31
C ASP A 226 4.71 15.76 9.34
N LYS A 227 4.22 15.71 8.09
CA LYS A 227 4.44 16.78 7.10
C LYS A 227 3.66 18.07 7.35
N LEU A 228 2.71 18.10 8.29
CA LEU A 228 2.15 19.37 8.80
C LEU A 228 3.21 20.20 9.51
N GLY A 229 4.29 19.57 9.99
CA GLY A 229 5.44 20.22 10.61
C GLY A 229 6.58 20.60 9.66
N ASP A 230 6.38 20.52 8.34
CA ASP A 230 7.42 20.85 7.37
C ASP A 230 7.90 22.31 7.54
N PRO A 231 9.22 22.60 7.40
CA PRO A 231 9.73 23.97 7.43
C PRO A 231 9.12 24.86 6.34
N ASP A 232 8.73 24.28 5.21
CA ASP A 232 8.15 25.00 4.09
C ASP A 232 6.62 25.07 4.22
N SER A 233 6.12 26.31 4.35
CA SER A 233 4.68 26.60 4.45
C SER A 233 3.85 26.06 3.30
N THR A 234 4.40 25.95 2.08
CA THR A 234 3.70 25.43 0.91
C THR A 234 3.43 23.93 1.04
N VAL A 235 4.41 23.19 1.57
CA VAL A 235 4.30 21.74 1.82
C VAL A 235 3.30 21.48 2.94
N ALA A 236 3.40 22.23 4.05
CA ALA A 236 2.47 22.10 5.17
C ALA A 236 1.03 22.46 4.77
N SER A 237 0.83 23.55 4.02
CA SER A 237 -0.49 23.96 3.53
C SER A 237 -1.08 22.96 2.54
N LYS A 238 -0.25 22.38 1.66
CA LYS A 238 -0.69 21.33 0.74
C LYS A 238 -1.07 20.04 1.49
N THR A 239 -0.33 19.69 2.54
CA THR A 239 -0.64 18.56 3.42
C THR A 239 -1.98 18.75 4.13
N LEU A 240 -2.22 19.94 4.69
CA LEU A 240 -3.50 20.32 5.29
C LEU A 240 -4.66 20.14 4.29
N HIS A 241 -4.49 20.63 3.05
CA HIS A 241 -5.51 20.49 2.02
C HIS A 241 -5.79 19.02 1.65
N LEU A 242 -4.75 18.20 1.52
CA LEU A 242 -4.89 16.77 1.23
C LEU A 242 -5.59 16.01 2.37
N LEU A 243 -5.29 16.34 3.63
CA LEU A 243 -5.98 15.75 4.78
C LEU A 243 -7.47 16.12 4.83
N ASN A 244 -7.82 17.37 4.51
CA ASN A 244 -9.23 17.76 4.42
C ASN A 244 -9.95 17.01 3.30
N GLN A 245 -9.33 16.88 2.13
CA GLN A 245 -9.87 16.12 1.01
C GLN A 245 -10.05 14.63 1.37
N LEU A 246 -9.14 14.06 2.16
CA LEU A 246 -9.26 12.69 2.67
C LEU A 246 -10.48 12.53 3.59
N LEU A 247 -10.73 13.49 4.49
CA LEU A 247 -11.90 13.47 5.38
C LEU A 247 -13.23 13.64 4.63
N GLU A 248 -13.25 14.40 3.54
CA GLU A 248 -14.42 14.53 2.67
C GLU A 248 -14.78 13.19 2.00
N LYS A 249 -13.77 12.43 1.56
CA LYS A 249 -13.99 11.10 0.97
C LYS A 249 -14.34 10.04 2.02
N HIS A 250 -13.69 10.09 3.19
CA HIS A 250 -13.73 9.04 4.22
C HIS A 250 -14.03 9.61 5.61
N PRO A 251 -15.30 9.91 5.93
CA PRO A 251 -15.66 10.51 7.23
C PRO A 251 -15.38 9.60 8.42
N GLY A 252 -15.30 8.27 8.23
CA GLY A 252 -14.93 7.33 9.29
C GLY A 252 -13.50 7.52 9.83
N MET A 253 -12.62 8.21 9.11
CA MET A 253 -11.23 8.43 9.50
C MET A 253 -11.03 9.60 10.48
N LYS A 254 -12.06 10.42 10.71
CA LYS A 254 -11.97 11.62 11.58
C LYS A 254 -11.36 11.32 12.95
N HIS A 255 -11.81 10.26 13.61
CA HIS A 255 -11.30 9.86 14.92
C HIS A 255 -9.82 9.48 14.88
N VAL A 256 -9.40 8.72 13.87
CA VAL A 256 -8.01 8.26 13.72
C VAL A 256 -7.08 9.45 13.45
N LEU A 257 -7.51 10.38 12.58
CA LEU A 257 -6.77 11.59 12.29
C LEU A 257 -6.61 12.49 13.52
N VAL A 258 -7.68 12.72 14.28
CA VAL A 258 -7.63 13.54 15.51
C VAL A 258 -6.65 12.94 16.53
N ASN A 259 -6.64 11.62 16.69
CA ASN A 259 -5.70 10.94 17.57
C ASN A 259 -4.23 11.14 17.13
N GLU A 260 -3.96 11.14 15.82
CA GLU A 260 -2.61 11.36 15.30
C GLU A 260 -2.17 12.82 15.44
N ILE A 261 -3.06 13.76 15.14
CA ILE A 261 -2.77 15.20 15.30
C ILE A 261 -2.58 15.54 16.79
N GLU A 262 -3.34 14.93 17.69
CA GLU A 262 -3.14 15.04 19.14
C GLU A 262 -1.72 14.60 19.53
N ARG A 263 -1.26 13.43 19.06
CA ARG A 263 0.11 12.97 19.29
C ARG A 263 1.17 13.96 18.80
N LEU A 264 0.96 14.54 17.61
CA LEU A 264 1.85 15.55 17.05
C LEU A 264 1.89 16.81 17.92
N LEU A 265 0.74 17.32 18.35
CA LEU A 265 0.61 18.58 19.10
C LEU A 265 1.26 18.53 20.49
N PHE A 266 1.19 17.39 21.17
CA PHE A 266 1.78 17.19 22.50
C PHE A 266 3.23 16.68 22.47
N ARG A 267 3.86 16.60 21.30
CA ARG A 267 5.28 16.21 21.17
C ARG A 267 6.19 17.25 21.81
N GLN A 268 7.24 16.79 22.48
CA GLN A 268 8.27 17.69 23.01
C GLN A 268 8.99 18.41 21.87
N ASN A 269 9.19 19.72 22.00
CA ASN A 269 9.90 20.57 21.04
C ASN A 269 9.24 20.70 19.65
N ILE A 270 7.91 20.76 19.59
CA ILE A 270 7.19 21.07 18.35
C ILE A 270 7.38 22.54 17.94
N ARG A 271 7.57 22.77 16.63
CA ARG A 271 7.67 24.12 16.04
C ARG A 271 6.33 24.86 16.09
N PRO A 272 6.30 26.18 16.35
CA PRO A 272 5.06 26.96 16.34
C PRO A 272 4.30 26.92 15.01
N SER A 273 5.02 26.83 13.88
CA SER A 273 4.41 26.65 12.56
C SER A 273 3.64 25.34 12.44
N ALA A 274 4.23 24.23 12.92
CA ALA A 274 3.60 22.92 12.95
C ALA A 274 2.33 22.92 13.81
N GLN A 275 2.39 23.57 14.99
CA GLN A 275 1.22 23.74 15.86
C GLN A 275 0.10 24.52 15.19
N HIS A 276 0.44 25.56 14.41
CA HIS A 276 -0.55 26.34 13.67
C HIS A 276 -1.27 25.50 12.62
N TYR A 277 -0.54 24.78 11.77
CA TYR A 277 -1.15 23.94 10.73
C TYR A 277 -1.95 22.76 11.30
N ALA A 278 -1.43 22.12 12.34
CA ALA A 278 -2.14 21.07 13.06
C ALA A 278 -3.45 21.58 13.67
N LEU A 279 -3.43 22.76 14.30
CA LEU A 279 -4.64 23.37 14.85
C LEU A 279 -5.63 23.77 13.74
N CYS A 280 -5.16 24.35 12.65
CA CYS A 280 -5.98 24.64 11.47
C CYS A 280 -6.65 23.37 10.95
N CYS A 281 -5.92 22.24 10.89
CA CYS A 281 -6.47 20.94 10.50
C CYS A 281 -7.59 20.50 11.44
N LEU A 282 -7.39 20.55 12.76
CA LEU A 282 -8.44 20.20 13.73
C LEU A 282 -9.68 21.07 13.56
N THR A 283 -9.51 22.38 13.34
CA THR A 283 -10.66 23.30 13.16
C THR A 283 -11.33 23.19 11.79
N ALA A 284 -10.69 22.56 10.82
CA ALA A 284 -11.25 22.32 9.49
C ALA A 284 -12.14 21.07 9.45
N ILE A 285 -12.11 20.24 10.51
CA ILE A 285 -12.96 19.05 10.60
C ILE A 285 -14.43 19.46 10.67
N MET A 286 -15.21 19.00 9.70
CA MET A 286 -16.66 19.21 9.67
C MET A 286 -17.35 18.18 10.55
N PHE A 287 -18.12 18.65 11.52
CA PHE A 287 -18.90 17.81 12.43
C PHE A 287 -20.24 17.42 11.81
N THR A 288 -20.67 16.19 12.09
CA THR A 288 -22.02 15.71 11.83
C THR A 288 -22.72 15.41 13.16
N SER A 289 -24.05 15.26 13.16
CA SER A 289 -24.83 15.03 14.38
C SER A 289 -24.51 13.72 15.13
N GLN A 290 -23.69 12.84 14.53
CA GLN A 290 -23.23 11.58 15.14
C GLN A 290 -21.85 11.71 15.81
N ASP A 291 -21.15 12.83 15.61
CA ASP A 291 -19.76 13.03 16.06
C ASP A 291 -19.66 13.59 17.50
N ASN A 292 -20.60 13.26 18.38
CA ASN A 292 -20.66 13.83 19.75
C ASN A 292 -19.38 13.51 20.56
N ASP A 293 -18.93 12.25 20.52
CA ASP A 293 -17.71 11.81 21.21
C ASP A 293 -16.45 12.48 20.66
N LEU A 294 -16.40 12.69 19.34
CA LEU A 294 -15.30 13.39 18.68
C LEU A 294 -15.26 14.86 19.10
N ALA A 295 -16.42 15.52 19.15
CA ALA A 295 -16.55 16.90 19.59
C ALA A 295 -16.10 17.06 21.05
N ASN A 296 -16.54 16.17 21.94
CA ASN A 296 -16.10 16.12 23.33
C ASN A 296 -14.58 15.93 23.46
N LYS A 297 -14.00 15.05 22.65
CA LYS A 297 -12.55 14.85 22.61
C LYS A 297 -11.81 16.10 22.13
N LEU A 298 -12.28 16.75 21.06
CA LEU A 298 -11.64 17.96 20.52
C LEU A 298 -11.70 19.12 21.51
N ILE A 299 -12.82 19.30 22.22
CA ILE A 299 -12.92 20.30 23.30
C ILE A 299 -11.86 20.07 24.37
N LYS A 300 -11.67 18.82 24.82
CA LYS A 300 -10.61 18.47 25.79
C LYS A 300 -9.21 18.81 25.26
N ILE A 301 -8.93 18.50 23.99
CA ILE A 301 -7.67 18.83 23.33
C ILE A 301 -7.47 20.35 23.29
N TYR A 302 -8.49 21.12 22.86
CA TYR A 302 -8.40 22.58 22.78
C TYR A 302 -8.17 23.23 24.16
N PHE A 303 -8.83 22.76 25.21
CA PHE A 303 -8.58 23.27 26.57
C PHE A 303 -7.18 22.90 27.09
N ALA A 304 -6.70 21.70 26.80
CA ALA A 304 -5.34 21.31 27.16
C ALA A 304 -4.29 22.18 26.44
N LEU A 305 -4.48 22.47 25.15
CA LEU A 305 -3.63 23.38 24.39
C LEU A 305 -3.71 24.81 24.93
N PHE A 306 -4.90 25.29 25.27
CA PHE A 306 -5.09 26.60 25.87
C PHE A 306 -4.26 26.74 27.16
N ARG A 307 -4.33 25.75 28.07
CA ARG A 307 -3.51 25.74 29.29
C ARG A 307 -2.01 25.74 28.99
N LEU A 308 -1.56 24.93 28.03
CA LEU A 308 -0.15 24.90 27.64
C LEU A 308 0.34 26.23 27.06
N PHE A 309 -0.50 26.91 26.29
CA PHE A 309 -0.19 28.20 25.71
C PHE A 309 -0.27 29.34 26.73
N SER A 310 -1.16 29.28 27.71
CA SER A 310 -1.20 30.27 28.80
C SER A 310 0.06 30.27 29.66
N ILE A 311 0.75 29.13 29.77
CA ILE A 311 2.03 29.01 30.51
C ILE A 311 3.20 29.57 29.68
N LYS A 312 3.12 29.53 28.35
CA LYS A 312 4.15 30.04 27.45
C LYS A 312 3.84 31.50 27.13
N GLU A 313 4.56 32.44 27.75
CA GLU A 313 4.32 33.90 27.62
C GLU A 313 4.43 34.50 26.19
N ASN A 314 4.79 33.71 25.16
CA ASN A 314 5.07 34.17 23.79
C ASN A 314 4.10 33.61 22.71
N VAL A 315 2.82 33.42 23.04
CA VAL A 315 1.85 32.85 22.09
C VAL A 315 1.11 33.94 21.31
N SER A 316 1.13 33.83 19.98
CA SER A 316 0.43 34.79 19.10
C SER A 316 -1.09 34.76 19.33
N SER A 317 -1.72 35.94 19.35
CA SER A 317 -3.19 36.11 19.49
C SER A 317 -4.00 35.29 18.48
N LYS A 318 -3.40 34.98 17.32
CA LYS A 318 -3.98 34.13 16.27
C LYS A 318 -4.27 32.70 16.76
N PHE A 319 -3.44 32.13 17.64
CA PHE A 319 -3.69 30.78 18.18
C PHE A 319 -4.95 30.75 19.04
N PHE A 320 -5.14 31.76 19.89
CA PHE A 320 -6.34 31.87 20.73
C PHE A 320 -7.61 32.06 19.91
N ALA A 321 -7.55 32.87 18.84
CA ALA A 321 -8.69 33.03 17.92
C ALA A 321 -9.09 31.71 17.24
N ILE A 322 -8.12 30.92 16.78
CA ILE A 322 -8.37 29.62 16.15
C ILE A 322 -8.92 28.62 17.18
N LEU A 323 -8.34 28.56 18.39
CA LEU A 323 -8.83 27.71 19.48
C LEU A 323 -10.27 28.05 19.85
N LEU A 324 -10.58 29.33 20.05
CA LEU A 324 -11.93 29.77 20.39
C LEU A 324 -12.90 29.43 19.27
N GLY A 325 -12.53 29.67 18.00
CA GLY A 325 -13.33 29.30 16.84
C GLY A 325 -13.52 27.79 16.63
N GLY A 326 -12.58 26.97 17.11
CA GLY A 326 -12.70 25.51 17.14
C GLY A 326 -13.62 25.04 18.27
N VAL A 327 -13.49 25.63 19.46
CA VAL A 327 -14.33 25.32 20.63
C VAL A 327 -15.79 25.71 20.38
N THR A 328 -16.07 26.90 19.86
CA THR A 328 -17.44 27.32 19.56
C THR A 328 -18.13 26.40 18.56
N ARG A 329 -17.39 25.94 17.54
CA ARG A 329 -17.88 24.96 16.56
C ARG A 329 -18.07 23.57 17.15
N ALA A 330 -17.17 23.10 18.01
CA ALA A 330 -17.29 21.78 18.63
C ALA A 330 -18.42 21.74 19.68
N ILE A 331 -18.63 22.81 20.44
CA ILE A 331 -19.63 22.88 21.51
C ILE A 331 -21.05 22.64 21.00
N SER A 332 -21.40 23.14 19.80
CA SER A 332 -22.74 22.92 19.24
C SER A 332 -23.05 21.45 18.96
N PHE A 333 -22.03 20.61 18.80
CA PHE A 333 -22.15 19.17 18.55
C PHE A 333 -21.77 18.32 19.76
N ALA A 334 -21.09 18.88 20.76
CA ALA A 334 -20.87 18.24 22.04
C ALA A 334 -22.15 18.29 22.89
N LYS A 335 -23.12 17.42 22.57
CA LYS A 335 -24.22 17.15 23.50
C LYS A 335 -23.66 16.31 24.66
N GLY A 336 -23.99 16.74 25.87
CA GLY A 336 -23.53 16.17 27.14
C GLY A 336 -23.80 14.69 27.28
#